data_AF-A0A833A551-F1
#
_entry.id   AF-A0A833A551-F1
#
_cell.length_a   1.000
_cell.length_b   1.000
_cell.length_c   1.000
_cell.angle_alpha   90.00
_cell.angle_beta   90.00
_cell.angle_gamma   90.00
#
_symmetry.space_group_name_H-M   'P 1'
#
loop_
_entity.id
_entity.type
_entity.pdbx_description
1 polymer ?
#
loop_
_entity_poly.entity_id
_entity_poly.type
_entity_poly.pdbx_seq_one_letter_code
_entity_poly.pdbx_strand_id
1 'polypeptide(L)'
;VDTRIRKLLEGKYDAIILAEAGVKRLGANIAYWRIPPNILVPPPAQGIIGVYTLADRRDLIELLEEATDGKTMAMARAERAFLARAGGGCYVPLGGYSWVEGNTIKFHAALLDTEGRKRIDVEVEGDIEKPELVGIEAAEELKRKAGEVGLKL
;
A
#
# COMPACT_ATOMS: atom_id res chain seq x y z
N VAL A 1 -12.50 -13.56 2.67
CA VAL A 1 -11.31 -14.31 2.19
C VAL A 1 -11.58 -15.79 2.19
N ASP A 2 -12.04 -16.37 3.31
CA ASP A 2 -12.43 -17.77 3.43
C ASP A 2 -13.36 -18.27 2.30
N THR A 3 -14.45 -17.54 2.02
CA THR A 3 -15.36 -17.87 0.91
C THR A 3 -14.71 -17.85 -0.48
N ARG A 4 -13.68 -17.03 -0.70
CA ARG A 4 -12.93 -16.99 -1.97
C ARG A 4 -11.98 -18.19 -2.07
N ILE A 5 -11.30 -18.54 -0.98
CA ILE A 5 -10.44 -19.73 -0.89
C ILE A 5 -11.28 -20.99 -1.13
N ARG A 6 -12.45 -21.11 -0.48
CA ARG A 6 -13.36 -22.24 -0.70
C ARG A 6 -13.77 -22.37 -2.18
N LYS A 7 -14.15 -21.27 -2.84
CA LYS A 7 -14.50 -21.29 -4.28
C LYS A 7 -13.32 -21.72 -5.18
N LEU A 8 -12.09 -21.35 -4.82
CA LEU A 8 -10.88 -21.85 -5.50
C LEU A 8 -10.75 -23.36 -5.34
N LEU A 9 -10.88 -23.88 -4.11
CA LEU A 9 -10.79 -25.32 -3.82
C LEU A 9 -11.94 -26.14 -4.45
N GLU A 10 -13.11 -25.53 -4.63
CA GLU A 10 -14.24 -26.10 -5.39
C GLU A 10 -14.03 -26.08 -6.92
N GLY A 11 -12.90 -25.58 -7.41
CA GLY A 11 -12.58 -25.53 -8.84
C GLY A 11 -13.34 -24.45 -9.63
N LYS A 12 -13.87 -23.41 -8.97
CA LYS A 12 -14.57 -22.31 -9.66
C LYS A 12 -13.64 -21.30 -10.34
N TYR A 13 -12.36 -21.36 -10.02
CA TYR A 13 -11.30 -20.52 -10.57
C TYR A 13 -10.01 -21.35 -10.66
N ASP A 14 -9.16 -21.06 -11.63
CA ASP A 14 -7.82 -21.67 -11.71
C ASP A 14 -6.87 -21.06 -10.66
N ALA A 15 -7.04 -19.76 -10.37
CA ALA A 15 -6.26 -19.02 -9.39
C ALA A 15 -7.05 -17.82 -8.84
N ILE A 16 -6.65 -17.34 -7.66
CA ILE A 16 -7.14 -16.08 -7.08
C ILE A 16 -5.96 -15.28 -6.53
N ILE A 17 -6.08 -13.95 -6.51
CA ILE A 17 -5.11 -13.06 -5.89
C ILE A 17 -5.66 -12.57 -4.55
N LEU A 18 -4.85 -12.71 -3.49
CA LEU A 18 -5.20 -12.31 -2.13
C LEU A 18 -4.03 -11.59 -1.47
N ALA A 19 -4.34 -10.68 -0.55
CA ALA A 19 -3.33 -10.11 0.34
C ALA A 19 -2.79 -11.19 1.28
N GLU A 20 -1.47 -11.36 1.31
CA GLU A 20 -0.82 -12.36 2.17
C GLU A 20 -1.15 -12.16 3.65
N ALA A 21 -1.23 -10.91 4.11
CA ALA A 21 -1.60 -10.58 5.48
C ALA A 21 -2.97 -11.15 5.87
N GLY A 22 -3.94 -11.16 4.95
CA GLY A 22 -5.27 -11.74 5.18
C GLY A 22 -5.24 -13.27 5.28
N VAL A 23 -4.44 -13.92 4.44
CA VAL A 23 -4.24 -15.38 4.48
C VAL A 23 -3.60 -15.81 5.81
N LYS A 24 -2.52 -15.12 6.21
CA LYS A 24 -1.80 -15.40 7.47
C LYS A 24 -2.65 -15.20 8.70
N ARG A 25 -3.38 -14.08 8.80
CA ARG A 25 -4.24 -13.77 9.95
C ARG A 25 -5.39 -14.75 10.13
N LEU A 26 -5.87 -15.34 9.03
CA LEU A 26 -6.91 -16.38 9.07
C LEU A 26 -6.36 -17.77 9.42
N GLY A 27 -5.04 -17.96 9.47
CA GLY A 27 -4.45 -19.28 9.66
C GLY A 27 -4.77 -20.25 8.51
N ALA A 28 -5.05 -19.73 7.31
CA ALA A 28 -5.44 -20.56 6.18
C ALA A 28 -4.24 -21.38 5.68
N ASN A 29 -4.35 -22.70 5.75
CA ASN A 29 -3.33 -23.63 5.27
C ASN A 29 -3.53 -23.91 3.77
N ILE A 30 -3.01 -23.01 2.93
CA ILE A 30 -3.07 -23.11 1.47
C ILE A 30 -1.69 -22.82 0.87
N ALA A 31 -1.33 -23.55 -0.18
CA ALA A 31 -0.12 -23.25 -0.95
C ALA A 31 -0.36 -22.02 -1.83
N TYR A 32 0.58 -21.08 -1.82
CA TYR A 32 0.55 -19.89 -2.67
C TYR A 32 1.96 -19.40 -2.99
N TRP A 33 2.08 -18.62 -4.06
CA TRP A 33 3.30 -17.89 -4.38
C TRP A 33 3.13 -16.42 -4.00
N ARG A 34 4.15 -15.83 -3.37
CA ARG A 34 4.18 -14.39 -3.13
C ARG A 34 4.53 -13.69 -4.43
N ILE A 35 3.73 -12.68 -4.80
CA ILE A 35 4.05 -11.79 -5.92
C ILE A 35 5.00 -10.70 -5.38
N PRO A 36 6.21 -10.54 -5.96
CA PRO A 36 7.13 -9.48 -5.58
C PRO A 36 6.52 -8.08 -5.76
N PRO A 37 6.78 -7.12 -4.84
CA PRO A 37 6.23 -5.76 -4.93
C PRO A 37 6.62 -5.00 -6.20
N ASN A 38 7.79 -5.28 -6.79
CA ASN A 38 8.19 -4.68 -8.06
C ASN A 38 7.34 -5.20 -9.25
N ILE A 39 6.79 -6.42 -9.15
CA ILE A 39 5.90 -6.99 -10.17
C ILE A 39 4.48 -6.45 -9.99
N LEU A 40 3.93 -6.54 -8.77
CA LEU A 40 2.60 -6.02 -8.43
C LEU A 40 2.72 -5.14 -7.19
N VAL A 41 2.75 -3.83 -7.41
CA VAL A 41 2.87 -2.85 -6.32
C VAL A 41 1.61 -2.95 -5.43
N PRO A 42 1.78 -3.21 -4.12
CA PRO A 42 0.66 -3.27 -3.18
C PRO A 42 -0.20 -2.00 -3.18
N PRO A 43 -1.50 -2.12 -2.83
CA PRO A 43 -2.28 -0.94 -2.48
C PRO A 43 -1.71 -0.29 -1.22
N PRO A 44 -1.80 1.04 -1.09
CA PRO A 44 -1.37 1.76 0.10
C PRO A 44 -1.93 1.15 1.41
N ALA A 45 -1.07 1.03 2.41
CA ALA A 45 -1.29 0.47 3.73
C ALA A 45 -1.67 -1.02 3.76
N GLN A 46 -1.38 -1.79 2.70
CA GLN A 46 -1.68 -3.22 2.69
C GLN A 46 -0.97 -3.94 3.85
N GLY A 47 -1.76 -4.58 4.72
CA GLY A 47 -1.23 -5.35 5.84
C GLY A 47 -1.02 -4.54 7.12
N ILE A 48 -1.12 -3.21 7.10
CA ILE A 48 -1.06 -2.37 8.30
C ILE A 48 -2.40 -2.46 9.05
N ILE A 49 -2.35 -2.49 10.39
CA ILE A 49 -3.54 -2.36 11.26
C ILE A 49 -3.49 -0.97 11.89
N GLY A 50 -4.50 -0.15 11.60
CA GLY A 50 -4.70 1.13 12.28
C GLY A 50 -5.69 0.96 13.43
N VAL A 51 -5.37 1.54 14.59
CA VAL A 51 -6.28 1.65 15.73
C VAL A 51 -6.65 3.11 15.90
N TYR A 52 -7.94 3.40 16.06
CA TYR A 52 -8.46 4.76 16.13
C TYR A 52 -9.21 4.95 17.44
N THR A 53 -9.05 6.12 18.03
CA THR A 53 -9.75 6.57 19.22
C THR A 53 -10.34 7.97 18.99
N LEU A 54 -11.19 8.43 19.90
CA LEU A 54 -11.65 9.81 19.91
C LEU A 54 -10.48 10.75 20.23
N ALA A 55 -10.45 11.91 19.59
CA ALA A 55 -9.34 12.86 19.69
C ALA A 55 -9.14 13.45 21.10
N ASP A 56 -10.15 13.38 21.97
CA ASP A 56 -10.11 13.89 23.34
C ASP A 56 -9.74 12.84 24.40
N ARG A 57 -9.63 11.56 24.02
CA ARG A 57 -9.23 10.45 24.91
C ARG A 57 -7.71 10.35 25.07
N ARG A 58 -7.12 11.35 25.74
CA ARG A 58 -5.67 11.43 25.98
C ARG A 58 -5.09 10.18 26.63
N ASP A 59 -5.82 9.59 27.57
CA ASP A 59 -5.47 8.34 28.25
C ASP A 59 -5.27 7.17 27.27
N LEU A 60 -6.09 7.09 26.21
CA LEU A 60 -5.95 6.07 25.18
C LEU A 60 -4.89 6.43 24.14
N ILE A 61 -4.71 7.72 23.85
CA ILE A 61 -3.69 8.18 22.89
C ILE A 61 -2.30 7.80 23.40
N GLU A 62 -1.97 8.12 24.65
CA GLU A 62 -0.68 7.79 25.26
C GLU A 62 -0.42 6.27 25.21
N LEU A 63 -1.42 5.45 25.57
CA LEU A 63 -1.32 3.99 25.50
C LEU A 63 -1.09 3.47 24.07
N LEU A 64 -1.77 4.05 23.08
CA LEU A 64 -1.63 3.64 21.67
C LEU A 64 -0.29 4.09 21.08
N GLU A 65 0.24 5.24 21.49
CA GLU A 65 1.57 5.72 21.10
C GLU A 65 2.66 4.75 21.58
N GLU A 66 2.57 4.27 22.82
CA GLU A 66 3.50 3.26 23.36
C GLU A 66 3.44 1.92 22.60
N ALA A 67 2.25 1.52 22.13
CA ALA A 67 2.04 0.27 21.39
C ALA A 67 2.35 0.38 19.89
N THR A 68 2.66 1.58 19.39
CA THR A 68 2.85 1.84 17.96
C THR A 68 4.27 1.48 17.52
N ASP A 69 4.37 0.68 16.45
CA ASP A 69 5.65 0.50 15.74
C ASP A 69 5.97 1.74 14.89
N GLY A 70 7.05 2.45 15.25
CA GLY A 70 7.43 3.71 14.61
C GLY A 70 7.72 3.59 13.12
N LYS A 71 8.32 2.47 12.67
CA LYS A 71 8.59 2.24 11.25
C LYS A 71 7.31 2.04 10.45
N THR A 72 6.39 1.24 10.97
CA THR A 72 5.06 1.02 10.37
C THR A 72 4.26 2.33 10.32
N MET A 73 4.36 3.16 11.37
CA MET A 73 3.75 4.49 11.36
C MET A 73 4.33 5.38 10.26
N ALA A 74 5.66 5.42 10.10
CA ALA A 74 6.30 6.19 9.02
C ALA A 74 5.86 5.71 7.63
N MET A 75 5.88 4.40 7.38
CA MET A 75 5.40 3.79 6.13
C MET A 75 3.93 4.12 5.85
N ALA A 76 3.06 3.98 6.87
CA ALA A 76 1.65 4.33 6.75
C ALA A 76 1.43 5.81 6.42
N ARG A 77 2.19 6.72 7.05
CA ARG A 77 2.11 8.17 6.80
C ARG A 77 2.53 8.51 5.37
N ALA A 78 3.63 7.94 4.88
CA ALA A 78 4.07 8.12 3.49
C ALA A 78 3.00 7.64 2.49
N GLU A 79 2.52 6.41 2.66
CA GLU A 79 1.56 5.78 1.75
C GLU A 79 0.20 6.49 1.74
N ARG A 80 -0.25 6.98 2.91
CA ARG A 80 -1.48 7.79 3.00
C ARG A 80 -1.32 9.16 2.37
N ALA A 81 -0.18 9.83 2.59
CA ALA A 81 0.11 11.12 1.98
C ALA A 81 0.18 11.01 0.45
N PHE A 82 0.82 9.94 -0.05
CA PHE A 82 0.81 9.58 -1.47
C PHE A 82 -0.60 9.42 -2.00
N LEU A 83 -1.44 8.59 -1.37
CA LEU A 83 -2.79 8.33 -1.85
C LEU A 83 -3.66 9.60 -1.86
N ALA A 84 -3.58 10.39 -0.79
CA ALA A 84 -4.28 11.67 -0.67
C ALA A 84 -3.84 12.67 -1.74
N ARG A 85 -2.54 12.72 -2.03
CA ARG A 85 -2.00 13.63 -3.04
C ARG A 85 -2.27 13.15 -4.46
N ALA A 86 -2.15 11.85 -4.74
CA ALA A 86 -2.35 11.25 -6.05
C ALA A 86 -3.79 11.46 -6.55
N GLY A 87 -4.77 11.46 -5.64
CA GLY A 87 -6.19 11.67 -5.95
C GLY A 87 -6.90 10.43 -6.50
N GLY A 88 -6.23 9.26 -6.44
CA GLY A 88 -6.79 8.00 -6.91
C GLY A 88 -7.86 7.46 -5.95
N GLY A 89 -9.06 7.19 -6.46
CA GLY A 89 -10.08 6.43 -5.74
C GLY A 89 -9.83 4.92 -5.78
N CYS A 90 -10.65 4.13 -5.07
CA CYS A 90 -10.52 2.66 -5.00
C CYS A 90 -10.56 1.91 -6.35
N TYR A 91 -10.93 2.58 -7.44
CA TYR A 91 -11.07 1.98 -8.79
C TYR A 91 -9.92 2.35 -9.73
N VAL A 92 -8.96 3.14 -9.26
CA VAL A 92 -7.79 3.51 -10.05
C VAL A 92 -6.74 2.41 -9.90
N PRO A 93 -6.16 1.88 -10.99
CA PRO A 93 -5.08 0.88 -10.97
C PRO A 93 -3.76 1.46 -10.41
N LEU A 94 -3.78 1.83 -9.13
CA LEU A 94 -2.75 2.56 -8.41
C LEU A 94 -2.19 1.72 -7.26
N GLY A 95 -0.87 1.55 -7.25
CA GLY A 95 -0.12 0.95 -6.15
C GLY A 95 0.82 1.97 -5.50
N GLY A 96 1.07 1.81 -4.21
CA GLY A 96 2.02 2.59 -3.44
C GLY A 96 2.51 1.79 -2.24
N TYR A 97 3.81 1.52 -2.22
CA TYR A 97 4.45 0.65 -1.24
C TYR A 97 5.74 1.29 -0.74
N SER A 98 5.89 1.33 0.58
CA SER A 98 7.06 1.89 1.23
C SER A 98 7.76 0.88 2.13
N TRP A 99 9.06 1.05 2.31
CA TRP A 99 9.85 0.28 3.26
C TRP A 99 10.99 1.12 3.83
N VAL A 100 11.50 0.73 4.99
CA VAL A 100 12.53 1.47 5.73
C VAL A 100 13.86 0.70 5.72
N GLU A 101 14.93 1.39 5.34
CA GLU A 101 16.31 0.92 5.41
C GLU A 101 17.14 1.94 6.20
N GLY A 102 17.52 1.58 7.43
CA GLY A 102 18.21 2.51 8.33
C GLY A 102 17.35 3.72 8.67
N ASN A 103 17.82 4.93 8.32
CA ASN A 103 17.10 6.20 8.50
C ASN A 103 16.44 6.70 7.20
N THR A 104 16.36 5.85 6.18
CA THR A 104 15.79 6.17 4.88
C THR A 104 14.50 5.41 4.69
N ILE A 105 13.44 6.11 4.33
CA ILE A 105 12.22 5.51 3.79
C ILE A 105 12.29 5.53 2.26
N LYS A 106 12.04 4.37 1.66
CA LYS A 106 11.93 4.18 0.22
C LYS A 106 10.49 3.97 -0.16
N PHE A 107 10.10 4.45 -1.34
CA PHE A 107 8.73 4.43 -1.82
C PHE A 107 8.72 4.03 -3.29
N HIS A 108 7.94 3.00 -3.62
CA HIS A 108 7.66 2.58 -5.00
C HIS A 108 6.17 2.74 -5.27
N ALA A 109 5.83 3.51 -6.30
CA ALA A 109 4.46 3.67 -6.78
C ALA A 109 4.35 3.25 -8.24
N ALA A 110 3.18 2.72 -8.61
CA ALA A 110 2.87 2.39 -9.99
C ALA A 110 1.43 2.77 -10.33
N LEU A 111 1.23 3.24 -11.57
CA LEU A 111 -0.08 3.48 -12.16
C LEU A 111 -0.18 2.73 -13.48
N LEU A 112 -1.30 2.05 -13.68
CA LEU A 112 -1.64 1.35 -14.92
C LEU A 112 -2.89 1.95 -15.57
N ASP A 113 -3.05 1.79 -16.88
CA ASP A 113 -4.36 1.96 -17.50
C ASP A 113 -5.30 0.79 -17.13
N THR A 114 -6.60 1.00 -17.31
CA THR A 114 -7.64 -0.01 -17.01
C THR A 114 -7.51 -1.29 -17.83
N GLU A 115 -6.76 -1.23 -18.93
CA GLU A 115 -6.51 -2.36 -19.83
C GLU A 115 -5.14 -3.01 -19.61
N GLY A 116 -4.33 -2.51 -18.67
CA GLY A 116 -3.02 -3.05 -18.31
C GLY A 116 -1.94 -2.97 -19.40
N ARG A 117 -2.14 -2.14 -20.43
CA ARG A 117 -1.20 -1.94 -21.55
C ARG A 117 -0.18 -0.85 -21.28
N LYS A 118 -0.54 0.13 -20.45
CA LYS A 118 0.36 1.21 -20.03
C LYS A 118 0.63 1.05 -18.55
N ARG A 119 1.91 1.19 -18.20
CA ARG A 119 2.38 1.19 -16.83
C ARG A 119 3.43 2.28 -16.67
N ILE A 120 3.32 3.04 -15.59
CA ILE A 120 4.35 3.97 -15.14
C ILE A 120 4.75 3.60 -13.72
N ASP A 121 6.03 3.73 -13.42
CA ASP A 121 6.60 3.48 -12.10
C ASP A 121 7.40 4.71 -11.65
N VAL A 122 7.36 4.97 -10.35
CA VAL A 122 8.15 6.00 -9.67
C VAL A 122 8.76 5.42 -8.42
N GLU A 123 10.03 5.74 -8.19
CA GLU A 123 10.74 5.41 -6.97
C GLU A 123 11.27 6.70 -6.37
N VAL A 124 11.04 6.87 -5.07
CA VAL A 124 11.46 8.03 -4.29
C VAL A 124 12.03 7.53 -2.97
N GLU A 125 13.03 8.23 -2.44
CA GLU A 125 13.56 7.97 -1.11
C GLU A 125 13.75 9.26 -0.33
N GLY A 126 13.73 9.18 0.99
CA GLY A 126 13.94 10.34 1.84
C GLY A 126 14.09 9.98 3.30
N ASP A 127 14.10 11.00 4.14
CA ASP A 127 14.25 10.87 5.59
C ASP A 127 12.99 10.22 6.20
N ILE A 128 13.19 9.18 7.03
CA ILE A 128 12.11 8.51 7.76
C ILE A 128 11.36 9.46 8.70
N GLU A 129 12.00 10.55 9.15
CA GLU A 129 11.39 11.57 10.00
C GLU A 129 10.43 12.50 9.24
N LYS A 130 10.46 12.47 7.90
CA LYS A 130 9.58 13.26 7.02
C LYS A 130 8.85 12.39 6.00
N PRO A 131 8.15 11.33 6.44
CA PRO A 131 7.62 10.30 5.55
C PRO A 131 6.56 10.85 4.60
N GLU A 132 5.75 11.84 5.01
CA GLU A 132 4.75 12.44 4.13
C GLU A 132 5.35 13.16 2.94
N LEU A 133 6.54 13.78 3.09
CA LEU A 133 7.19 14.46 1.98
C LEU A 133 7.55 13.47 0.87
N VAL A 134 8.05 12.28 1.25
CA VAL A 134 8.36 11.19 0.32
C VAL A 134 7.10 10.71 -0.41
N GLY A 135 5.99 10.53 0.32
CA GLY A 135 4.72 10.17 -0.29
C GLY A 135 4.16 11.23 -1.25
N ILE A 136 4.24 12.51 -0.88
CA ILE A 136 3.81 13.63 -1.71
C ILE A 136 4.67 13.72 -2.98
N GLU A 137 5.99 13.61 -2.85
CA GLU A 137 6.92 13.63 -3.98
C GLU A 137 6.65 12.49 -4.95
N ALA A 138 6.44 11.27 -4.44
CA ALA A 138 6.07 10.12 -5.28
C ALA A 138 4.77 10.37 -6.05
N ALA A 139 3.77 11.01 -5.43
CA ALA A 139 2.51 11.34 -6.10
C ALA A 139 2.68 12.41 -7.19
N GLU A 140 3.52 13.42 -6.95
CA GLU A 140 3.80 14.47 -7.95
C GLU A 140 4.54 13.92 -9.15
N GLU A 141 5.59 13.12 -8.92
CA GLU A 141 6.36 12.51 -9.99
C GLU A 141 5.48 11.55 -10.81
N LEU A 142 4.59 10.80 -10.15
CA LEU A 142 3.64 9.92 -10.82
C LEU A 142 2.67 10.71 -11.70
N LYS A 143 2.12 11.83 -11.19
CA LYS A 143 1.23 12.72 -11.95
C LYS A 143 1.91 13.32 -13.16
N ARG A 144 3.15 13.78 -13.00
CA ARG A 144 3.96 14.35 -14.07
C ARG A 144 4.14 13.33 -15.20
N LYS A 145 4.61 12.11 -14.88
CA LYS A 145 4.76 11.01 -15.85
C LYS A 145 3.43 10.60 -16.48
N ALA A 146 2.35 10.54 -15.69
CA ALA A 146 1.02 10.21 -16.21
C ALA A 146 0.56 11.20 -17.29
N GLY A 147 0.79 12.50 -17.05
CA GLY A 147 0.49 13.56 -18.02
C GLY A 147 1.25 13.41 -19.35
N GLU A 148 2.51 12.98 -19.31
CA GLU A 148 3.35 12.77 -20.50
C GLU A 148 2.85 11.63 -21.39
N VAL A 149 2.25 10.60 -20.80
CA VAL A 149 1.79 9.38 -21.52
C VAL A 149 0.27 9.31 -21.70
N GLY A 150 -0.45 10.36 -21.27
CA GLY A 150 -1.90 10.46 -21.34
C GLY A 150 -2.66 9.48 -20.44
N LEU A 151 -2.06 9.07 -19.32
CA LEU A 151 -2.72 8.31 -18.27
C LEU A 151 -3.50 9.24 -17.34
N LYS A 152 -4.69 8.82 -16.91
CA LYS A 152 -5.51 9.56 -15.95
C LYS A 152 -5.46 8.87 -14.59
N LEU A 153 -5.24 9.67 -13.55
CA LEU A 153 -5.41 9.32 -12.14
C LEU A 153 -6.85 9.55 -11.70
#